data_AF-A0A194N8D2-F1
#
_entry.id   AF-A0A194N8D2-F1
#
_cell.length_a   1.000
_cell.length_b   1.000
_cell.length_c   1.000
_cell.angle_alpha   90.00
_cell.angle_beta   90.00
_cell.angle_gamma   90.00
#
_symmetry.space_group_name_H-M   'P 1'
#
loop_
_entity.id
_entity.type
_entity.pdbx_description
1 polymer ?
#
loop_
_entity_poly.entity_id
_entity_poly.type
_entity_poly.pdbx_seq_one_letter_code
_entity_poly.pdbx_strand_id
1 'polypeptide(L)'
;YKPNWIFLDLLPILPAGLRPYFYINNSTYIISTINENYRLIILKNNKLKYWLYLRNNIFFIFEIIEKRLLQQLIDYLLINKLILKNNNTFFNFSKTFQGKYSTIKYKLLGKRVDFSGRSVITVNPSIIYNNIGLPYYISINLFKPFLINILKYNSKLNIIFKSLLINKNLFIIQKFLNRLLQNQFIIINRAPTLHRMNLQSFKPLLTEGYSLKFYPLGCTSFNADFDGDQMSIFLPLIKTSKFESNINLNFDKNIISPSNNKNLFSNLQYYKLGINTLLILNYNNELNIFYFNSIEKIYEYYNNNILFIFNLVWIKYINNNNIFYILTSINRIIINLYMYIY
;
A
#
# COMPACT_ATOMS: atom_id res chain seq x y z
N TYR A 1 -30.63 -10.64 -35.08
CA TYR A 1 -29.28 -10.29 -35.56
C TYR A 1 -29.20 -10.58 -37.06
N LYS A 2 -28.81 -9.61 -37.90
CA LYS A 2 -28.62 -9.84 -39.34
C LYS A 2 -27.16 -10.24 -39.59
N PRO A 3 -26.87 -11.38 -40.25
CA PRO A 3 -25.50 -11.85 -40.47
C PRO A 3 -24.67 -10.89 -41.33
N ASN A 4 -25.31 -10.07 -42.16
CA ASN A 4 -24.65 -9.08 -43.01
C ASN A 4 -23.82 -8.05 -42.22
N TRP A 5 -24.08 -7.85 -40.92
CA TRP A 5 -23.34 -6.92 -40.06
C TRP A 5 -21.87 -7.34 -39.81
N ILE A 6 -21.47 -8.55 -40.22
CA ILE A 6 -20.08 -8.99 -40.21
C ILE A 6 -19.27 -8.26 -41.30
N PHE A 7 -19.92 -7.89 -42.41
CA PHE A 7 -19.31 -7.12 -43.49
C PHE A 7 -19.42 -5.62 -43.17
N LEU A 8 -18.27 -4.96 -43.02
CA LEU A 8 -18.21 -3.55 -42.63
C LEU A 8 -18.37 -2.64 -43.85
N ASP A 9 -19.53 -2.00 -43.96
CA ASP A 9 -19.74 -0.92 -44.94
C ASP A 9 -19.15 0.42 -44.47
N LEU A 10 -19.20 0.66 -43.15
CA LEU A 10 -18.73 1.87 -42.50
C LEU A 10 -17.79 1.51 -41.34
N LEU A 11 -16.57 2.06 -41.37
CA LEU A 11 -15.58 1.87 -40.31
C LEU A 11 -15.62 3.08 -39.35
N PRO A 12 -15.95 2.90 -38.05
CA PRO A 12 -15.96 3.99 -37.09
C PRO A 12 -14.54 4.46 -36.75
N ILE A 13 -14.37 5.78 -36.61
CA ILE A 13 -13.09 6.40 -36.27
C ILE A 13 -13.11 6.85 -34.80
N LEU A 14 -12.03 6.60 -34.07
CA LEU A 14 -11.92 7.05 -32.68
C LEU A 14 -11.99 8.59 -32.57
N PRO A 15 -12.62 9.12 -31.51
CA PRO A 15 -12.55 10.54 -31.17
C PRO A 15 -11.10 11.04 -31.06
N ALA A 16 -10.85 12.28 -31.48
CA ALA A 16 -9.50 12.86 -31.54
C ALA A 16 -8.76 12.82 -30.19
N GLY A 17 -9.47 13.00 -29.07
CA GLY A 17 -8.88 12.95 -27.72
C GLY A 17 -8.26 11.61 -27.34
N LEU A 18 -8.68 10.50 -27.96
CA LEU A 18 -8.09 9.17 -27.73
C LEU A 18 -6.91 8.86 -28.67
N ARG A 19 -6.66 9.72 -29.65
CA ARG A 19 -5.62 9.56 -30.69
C ARG A 19 -4.76 10.84 -30.79
N PRO A 20 -4.00 11.15 -29.74
CA PRO A 20 -3.36 12.44 -29.59
C PRO A 20 -2.39 12.78 -30.72
N TYR A 21 -2.33 14.07 -31.01
CA TYR A 21 -1.37 14.74 -31.87
C TYR A 21 -0.89 15.97 -31.10
N PHE A 22 0.34 15.91 -30.57
CA PHE A 22 0.88 16.98 -29.74
C PHE A 22 2.21 17.46 -30.27
N TYR A 23 2.41 18.77 -30.21
CA TYR A 23 3.70 19.39 -30.44
C TYR A 23 4.49 19.43 -29.14
N ILE A 24 5.71 18.88 -29.13
CA ILE A 24 6.65 19.07 -28.02
C ILE A 24 7.47 20.33 -28.30
N ASN A 25 7.81 21.07 -27.25
CA ASN A 25 8.62 22.29 -27.27
C ASN A 25 9.97 22.20 -28.04
N ASN A 26 10.40 21.01 -28.47
CA ASN A 26 11.60 20.76 -29.27
C ASN A 26 11.27 20.45 -30.75
N SER A 27 10.38 21.22 -31.38
CA SER A 27 10.04 21.14 -32.83
C SER A 27 9.61 19.79 -33.38
N THR A 28 9.20 18.86 -32.51
CA THR A 28 8.81 17.50 -32.89
C THR A 28 7.34 17.25 -32.55
N TYR A 29 6.65 16.60 -33.48
CA TYR A 29 5.26 16.17 -33.28
C TYR A 29 5.23 14.72 -32.82
N ILE A 30 4.52 14.45 -31.72
CA ILE A 30 4.16 13.09 -31.33
C ILE A 30 2.79 12.78 -31.92
N ILE A 31 2.76 11.76 -32.76
CA ILE A 31 1.56 11.25 -33.39
C ILE A 31 1.25 9.88 -32.78
N SER A 32 0.00 9.67 -32.36
CA SER A 32 -0.44 8.33 -31.99
C SER A 32 -0.38 7.36 -33.19
N THR A 33 0.15 6.16 -32.99
CA THR A 33 0.32 5.16 -34.07
C THR A 33 -0.98 4.79 -34.77
N ILE A 34 -2.14 4.92 -34.10
CA ILE A 34 -3.45 4.70 -34.71
C ILE A 34 -3.80 5.74 -35.79
N ASN A 35 -3.30 6.98 -35.68
CA ASN A 35 -3.52 8.01 -36.69
C ASN A 35 -2.87 7.63 -38.03
N GLU A 36 -1.71 6.97 -38.01
CA GLU A 36 -1.05 6.48 -39.22
C GLU A 36 -1.86 5.37 -39.89
N ASN A 37 -2.42 4.44 -39.11
CA ASN A 37 -3.32 3.41 -39.62
C ASN A 37 -4.54 4.01 -40.30
N TYR A 38 -5.22 4.96 -39.64
CA TYR A 38 -6.39 5.63 -40.23
C TYR A 38 -6.03 6.39 -41.50
N ARG A 39 -4.88 7.10 -41.52
CA ARG A 39 -4.40 7.80 -42.72
C ARG A 39 -4.24 6.83 -43.90
N LEU A 40 -3.60 5.68 -43.68
CA LEU A 40 -3.40 4.68 -44.73
C LEU A 40 -4.73 4.10 -45.23
N ILE A 41 -5.67 3.77 -44.33
CA ILE A 41 -6.99 3.27 -44.70
C ILE A 41 -7.75 4.30 -45.54
N ILE A 42 -7.74 5.57 -45.14
CA ILE A 42 -8.42 6.65 -45.87
C ILE A 42 -7.80 6.84 -47.26
N LEU A 43 -6.47 6.87 -47.37
CA LEU A 43 -5.77 6.99 -48.65
C LEU A 43 -6.11 5.83 -49.59
N LYS A 44 -6.14 4.60 -49.06
CA LYS A 44 -6.49 3.41 -49.84
C LYS A 44 -7.95 3.39 -50.27
N ASN A 45 -8.87 3.80 -49.40
CA ASN A 45 -10.28 3.91 -49.73
C ASN A 45 -10.53 4.97 -50.83
N ASN A 46 -9.90 6.14 -50.73
CA ASN A 46 -10.01 7.18 -51.74
C ASN A 46 -9.41 6.75 -53.09
N LYS A 47 -8.27 6.05 -53.06
CA LYS A 47 -7.66 5.50 -54.27
C LYS A 47 -8.54 4.44 -54.92
N LEU A 48 -9.17 3.57 -54.12
CA LEU A 48 -10.13 2.58 -54.62
C LEU A 48 -11.35 3.24 -55.27
N LYS A 49 -11.90 4.32 -54.69
CA LYS A 49 -12.98 5.09 -55.32
C LYS A 49 -12.58 5.64 -56.68
N TYR A 50 -11.34 6.12 -56.83
CA TYR A 50 -10.82 6.59 -58.10
C TYR A 50 -10.71 5.47 -59.15
N TRP A 51 -10.21 4.29 -58.77
CA TRP A 51 -10.18 3.13 -59.67
C TRP A 51 -11.56 2.65 -60.10
N LEU A 52 -12.56 2.70 -59.20
CA LEU A 52 -13.94 2.36 -59.54
C LEU A 52 -14.51 3.31 -60.61
N TYR A 53 -14.18 4.60 -60.54
CA TYR A 53 -14.59 5.58 -61.55
C TYR A 53 -13.94 5.29 -62.92
N LEU A 54 -12.68 4.85 -62.93
CA LEU A 54 -11.92 4.54 -64.15
C LEU A 54 -12.08 3.09 -64.63
N ARG A 55 -13.02 2.32 -64.07
CA ARG A 55 -13.20 0.89 -64.35
C ARG A 55 -13.31 0.59 -65.86
N ASN A 56 -13.93 1.47 -66.63
CA ASN A 56 -14.12 1.28 -68.06
C ASN A 56 -12.84 1.45 -68.89
N ASN A 57 -11.83 2.16 -68.35
CA ASN A 57 -10.64 2.55 -69.09
C ASN A 57 -9.38 1.78 -68.66
N ILE A 58 -9.42 1.05 -67.54
CA ILE A 58 -8.24 0.45 -66.91
C ILE A 58 -8.50 -1.01 -66.53
N PHE A 59 -7.44 -1.83 -66.53
CA PHE A 59 -7.49 -3.22 -66.10
C PHE A 59 -8.06 -3.41 -64.69
N PHE A 60 -9.05 -4.32 -64.59
CA PHE A 60 -9.74 -4.71 -63.35
C PHE A 60 -8.80 -5.19 -62.23
N ILE A 61 -7.60 -5.69 -62.58
CA ILE A 61 -6.61 -6.18 -61.62
C ILE A 61 -6.21 -5.13 -60.57
N PHE A 62 -6.13 -3.85 -60.95
CA PHE A 62 -5.76 -2.77 -60.03
C PHE A 62 -6.83 -2.55 -58.96
N GLU A 63 -8.11 -2.69 -59.31
CA GLU A 63 -9.24 -2.63 -58.37
C GLU A 63 -9.14 -3.76 -57.34
N ILE A 64 -8.89 -5.00 -57.79
CA ILE A 64 -8.75 -6.17 -56.91
C ILE A 64 -7.58 -6.00 -55.94
N ILE A 65 -6.44 -5.53 -56.42
CA ILE A 65 -5.24 -5.31 -55.59
C ILE A 65 -5.54 -4.28 -54.50
N GLU A 66 -6.17 -3.15 -54.84
CA GLU A 66 -6.49 -2.13 -53.83
C GLU A 66 -7.58 -2.60 -52.85
N LYS A 67 -8.58 -3.38 -53.29
CA LYS A 67 -9.54 -4.04 -52.38
C LYS A 67 -8.82 -4.94 -51.37
N ARG A 68 -7.90 -5.77 -51.84
CA ARG A 68 -7.11 -6.66 -50.98
C ARG A 68 -6.26 -5.88 -49.98
N LEU A 69 -5.58 -4.81 -50.42
CA LEU A 69 -4.76 -3.97 -49.54
C LEU A 69 -5.60 -3.23 -48.50
N LEU A 70 -6.78 -2.70 -48.89
CA LEU A 70 -7.71 -2.07 -47.96
C LEU A 70 -8.17 -3.07 -46.89
N GLN A 71 -8.55 -4.29 -47.29
CA GLN A 71 -8.94 -5.34 -46.37
C GLN A 71 -7.81 -5.69 -45.40
N GLN A 72 -6.57 -5.84 -45.89
CA GLN A 72 -5.41 -6.14 -45.06
C GLN A 72 -5.14 -5.05 -44.00
N LEU A 73 -5.32 -3.77 -44.34
CA LEU A 73 -5.16 -2.67 -43.39
C LEU A 73 -6.26 -2.67 -42.31
N ILE A 74 -7.51 -2.94 -42.70
CA ILE A 74 -8.64 -3.04 -41.76
C ILE A 74 -8.45 -4.24 -40.84
N ASP A 75 -8.07 -5.39 -41.40
CA ASP A 75 -7.76 -6.59 -40.62
C ASP A 75 -6.64 -6.29 -39.62
N TYR A 76 -5.54 -5.66 -40.06
CA TYR A 76 -4.44 -5.30 -39.16
C TYR A 76 -4.88 -4.41 -37.99
N LEU A 77 -5.72 -3.41 -38.27
CA LEU A 77 -6.25 -2.49 -37.27
C LEU A 77 -7.08 -3.23 -36.21
N LEU A 78 -7.91 -4.20 -36.62
CA LEU A 78 -8.86 -4.90 -35.74
C LEU A 78 -8.27 -6.16 -35.08
N ILE A 79 -7.79 -7.10 -35.91
CA ILE A 79 -7.41 -8.45 -35.53
C ILE A 79 -6.08 -8.76 -36.23
N ASN A 80 -4.99 -8.77 -35.47
CA ASN A 80 -3.65 -9.08 -35.96
C ASN A 80 -3.53 -10.54 -36.46
N LYS A 81 -4.11 -10.84 -37.62
CA LYS A 81 -4.09 -12.14 -38.30
C LYS A 81 -3.02 -12.24 -39.38
N LEU A 82 -2.33 -11.15 -39.72
CA LEU A 82 -1.28 -11.15 -40.74
C LEU A 82 0.13 -11.22 -40.15
N ILE A 83 0.91 -12.15 -40.70
CA ILE A 83 2.32 -12.47 -40.46
C ILE A 83 3.23 -11.32 -40.98
N LEU A 84 2.93 -10.07 -40.67
CA LEU A 84 3.94 -9.01 -40.80
C LEU A 84 4.87 -9.14 -39.59
N LYS A 85 5.76 -10.13 -39.68
CA LYS A 85 6.65 -10.63 -38.61
C LYS A 85 7.51 -9.54 -37.96
N ASN A 86 7.66 -8.35 -38.54
CA ASN A 86 8.71 -7.41 -38.12
C ASN A 86 8.27 -5.98 -37.76
N ASN A 87 7.00 -5.57 -37.94
CA ASN A 87 6.63 -4.17 -37.71
C ASN A 87 5.78 -3.99 -36.44
N ASN A 88 6.46 -3.80 -35.31
CA ASN A 88 5.87 -3.37 -34.02
C ASN A 88 5.32 -1.93 -34.04
N THR A 89 5.37 -1.24 -35.19
CA THR A 89 5.06 0.19 -35.32
C THR A 89 3.57 0.49 -35.44
N PHE A 90 2.76 -0.46 -35.91
CA PHE A 90 1.35 -0.20 -36.15
C PHE A 90 0.48 -0.55 -34.94
N PHE A 91 -0.58 0.24 -34.75
CA PHE A 91 -1.55 0.04 -33.69
C PHE A 91 -2.50 -1.14 -33.99
N ASN A 92 -2.87 -1.91 -32.97
CA ASN A 92 -3.88 -2.96 -33.09
C ASN A 92 -4.78 -2.98 -31.85
N PHE A 93 -6.10 -2.94 -32.07
CA PHE A 93 -7.09 -2.93 -31.00
C PHE A 93 -7.03 -4.19 -30.13
N SER A 94 -6.93 -5.38 -30.71
CA SER A 94 -6.87 -6.62 -29.92
C SER A 94 -5.69 -6.65 -28.93
N LYS A 95 -4.50 -6.16 -29.34
CA LYS A 95 -3.33 -6.00 -28.46
C LYS A 95 -3.56 -4.99 -27.33
N THR A 96 -4.36 -3.95 -27.54
CA THR A 96 -4.64 -2.97 -26.47
C THR A 96 -5.51 -3.53 -25.35
N PHE A 97 -6.30 -4.56 -25.63
CA PHE A 97 -7.17 -5.18 -24.63
C PHE A 97 -6.59 -6.48 -24.05
N GLN A 98 -5.63 -7.11 -24.73
CA GLN A 98 -5.02 -8.37 -24.30
C GLN A 98 -3.60 -8.19 -23.73
N GLY A 99 -3.18 -9.09 -22.84
CA GLY A 99 -1.83 -9.09 -22.26
C GLY A 99 -1.65 -8.28 -20.98
N LYS A 100 -0.41 -8.25 -20.46
CA LYS A 100 -0.04 -7.62 -19.17
C LYS A 100 -0.20 -6.10 -19.19
N TYR A 101 0.16 -5.47 -20.30
CA TYR A 101 0.05 -4.02 -20.51
C TYR A 101 -1.27 -3.60 -21.17
N SER A 102 -2.28 -4.48 -21.14
CA SER A 102 -3.61 -4.15 -21.64
C SER A 102 -4.23 -2.98 -20.87
N THR A 103 -5.09 -2.23 -21.55
CA THR A 103 -5.88 -1.15 -20.97
C THR A 103 -6.68 -1.64 -19.77
N ILE A 104 -7.19 -2.89 -19.82
CA ILE A 104 -7.97 -3.49 -18.74
C ILE A 104 -7.09 -3.71 -17.49
N LYS A 105 -5.96 -4.41 -17.63
CA LYS A 105 -5.11 -4.71 -16.45
C LYS A 105 -4.41 -3.47 -15.91
N TYR A 106 -3.90 -2.61 -16.79
CA TYR A 106 -3.02 -1.51 -16.41
C TYR A 106 -3.76 -0.21 -16.09
N LYS A 107 -4.93 0.06 -16.69
CA LYS A 107 -5.69 1.31 -16.47
C LYS A 107 -7.01 1.12 -15.73
N LEU A 108 -7.66 -0.05 -15.82
CA LEU A 108 -8.91 -0.30 -15.09
C LEU A 108 -8.65 -0.92 -13.72
N LEU A 109 -7.91 -2.02 -13.66
CA LEU A 109 -7.61 -2.72 -12.40
C LEU A 109 -6.50 -2.03 -11.61
N GLY A 110 -5.40 -1.66 -12.28
CA GLY A 110 -4.36 -0.80 -11.72
C GLY A 110 -4.66 0.67 -11.99
N LYS A 111 -4.64 1.51 -10.97
CA LYS A 111 -4.70 2.98 -11.12
C LYS A 111 -3.73 3.64 -10.17
N ARG A 112 -3.20 4.79 -10.59
CA ARG A 112 -2.56 5.72 -9.66
C ARG A 112 -3.66 6.43 -8.89
N VAL A 113 -3.46 6.57 -7.59
CA VAL A 113 -4.47 7.10 -6.67
C VAL A 113 -3.88 8.32 -5.97
N ASP A 114 -4.67 9.40 -5.92
CA ASP A 114 -4.33 10.60 -5.15
C ASP A 114 -4.41 10.31 -3.64
N PHE A 115 -3.97 11.26 -2.81
CA PHE A 115 -3.94 11.10 -1.35
C PHE A 115 -3.17 9.86 -0.89
N SER A 116 -2.09 9.59 -1.63
CA SER A 116 -1.16 8.51 -1.35
C SER A 116 0.25 9.05 -1.12
N GLY A 117 1.05 8.28 -0.39
CA GLY A 117 2.45 8.56 -0.13
C GLY A 117 3.26 7.27 -0.10
N ARG A 118 4.58 7.38 -0.12
CA ARG A 118 5.49 6.24 0.07
C ARG A 118 6.72 6.72 0.83
N SER A 119 7.15 5.96 1.82
CA SER A 119 8.39 6.25 2.54
C SER A 119 9.04 4.98 3.06
N VAL A 120 10.31 5.09 3.42
CA VAL A 120 11.10 4.06 4.06
C VAL A 120 10.56 3.82 5.48
N ILE A 121 10.51 2.57 5.90
CA ILE A 121 10.11 2.18 7.26
C ILE A 121 11.31 2.11 8.19
N THR A 122 11.09 2.52 9.43
CA THR A 122 12.08 2.49 10.52
C THR A 122 11.40 2.00 11.78
N VAL A 123 12.16 1.35 12.66
CA VAL A 123 11.61 0.79 13.89
C VAL A 123 11.41 1.88 14.96
N ASN A 124 10.32 1.81 15.71
CA ASN A 124 10.14 2.58 16.95
C ASN A 124 9.36 1.75 17.98
N PRO A 125 10.05 1.14 18.96
CA PRO A 125 9.42 0.28 19.95
C PRO A 125 8.55 1.05 20.96
N SER A 126 8.69 2.37 21.09
CA SER A 126 7.92 3.19 22.05
C SER A 126 6.49 3.50 21.59
N ILE A 127 6.15 3.18 20.33
CA ILE A 127 4.81 3.42 19.78
C ILE A 127 3.90 2.23 20.11
N ILE A 128 2.64 2.50 20.42
CA ILE A 128 1.61 1.46 20.59
C ILE A 128 1.42 0.70 19.26
N TYR A 129 1.27 -0.61 19.30
CA TYR A 129 1.19 -1.47 18.11
C TYR A 129 0.12 -1.07 17.07
N ASN A 130 -1.01 -0.47 17.50
CA ASN A 130 -2.04 0.05 16.58
C ASN A 130 -1.69 1.38 15.90
N ASN A 131 -0.68 2.06 16.41
CA ASN A 131 -0.31 3.39 15.96
C ASN A 131 0.88 3.29 15.01
N ILE A 132 0.98 4.28 14.13
CA ILE A 132 2.16 4.44 13.27
C ILE A 132 2.67 5.87 13.30
N GLY A 133 3.99 6.03 13.34
CA GLY A 133 4.61 7.33 13.12
C GLY A 133 4.52 7.77 11.67
N LEU A 134 3.71 8.79 11.40
CA LEU A 134 3.59 9.46 10.12
C LEU A 134 4.48 10.73 10.12
N PRO A 135 5.44 10.85 9.19
CA PRO A 135 6.34 11.99 9.17
C PRO A 135 5.58 13.28 8.82
N TYR A 136 6.02 14.40 9.42
CA TYR A 136 5.36 15.70 9.27
C TYR A 136 5.21 16.14 7.80
N TYR A 137 6.25 15.97 6.99
CA TYR A 137 6.23 16.38 5.58
C TYR A 137 5.15 15.65 4.76
N ILE A 138 5.02 14.33 4.96
CA ILE A 138 3.99 13.53 4.29
C ILE A 138 2.60 13.91 4.81
N SER A 139 2.49 14.12 6.12
CA SER A 139 1.23 14.53 6.77
C SER A 139 0.68 15.84 6.20
N ILE A 140 1.52 16.87 6.04
CA ILE A 140 1.08 18.15 5.47
C ILE A 140 0.53 17.94 4.06
N ASN A 141 1.24 17.18 3.22
CA ASN A 141 0.84 16.99 1.83
C ASN A 141 -0.45 16.19 1.70
N LEU A 142 -0.60 15.10 2.46
CA LEU A 142 -1.82 14.28 2.47
C LEU A 142 -3.04 15.06 2.98
N PHE A 143 -2.87 15.86 4.04
CA PHE A 143 -3.96 16.57 4.69
C PHE A 143 -4.14 18.03 4.20
N LYS A 144 -3.38 18.45 3.18
CA LYS A 144 -3.43 19.81 2.63
C LYS A 144 -4.84 20.33 2.33
N PRO A 145 -5.75 19.59 1.65
CA PRO A 145 -7.07 20.13 1.37
C PRO A 145 -7.96 20.23 2.62
N PHE A 146 -7.76 19.36 3.62
CA PHE A 146 -8.47 19.49 4.91
C PHE A 146 -8.05 20.75 5.64
N LEU A 147 -6.74 21.04 5.66
CA LEU A 147 -6.21 22.29 6.21
C LEU A 147 -6.79 23.51 5.48
N ILE A 148 -6.79 23.51 4.14
CA ILE A 148 -7.35 24.62 3.33
C ILE A 148 -8.84 24.82 3.63
N ASN A 149 -9.61 23.74 3.76
CA ASN A 149 -11.05 23.86 4.00
C ASN A 149 -11.36 24.50 5.36
N ILE A 150 -10.67 24.06 6.42
CA ILE A 150 -10.83 24.64 7.77
C ILE A 150 -10.50 26.14 7.77
N LEU A 151 -9.49 26.55 7.01
CA LEU A 151 -9.09 27.96 6.90
C LEU A 151 -10.10 28.82 6.15
N LYS A 152 -10.88 28.25 5.22
CA LYS A 152 -11.95 29.00 4.52
C LYS A 152 -13.09 29.41 5.44
N TYR A 153 -13.45 28.58 6.42
CA TYR A 153 -14.54 28.87 7.35
C TYR A 153 -14.20 29.99 8.35
N ASN A 154 -12.92 30.28 8.57
CA ASN A 154 -12.46 31.36 9.44
C ASN A 154 -11.77 32.46 8.61
N SER A 155 -12.55 33.45 8.15
CA SER A 155 -12.10 34.53 7.26
C SER A 155 -10.87 35.32 7.77
N LYS A 156 -10.76 35.57 9.09
CA LYS A 156 -9.60 36.23 9.71
C LYS A 156 -8.30 35.40 9.67
N LEU A 157 -8.42 34.07 9.66
CA LEU A 157 -7.26 33.16 9.63
C LEU A 157 -6.76 32.92 8.20
N ASN A 158 -7.56 33.15 7.17
CA ASN A 158 -7.28 32.76 5.79
C ASN A 158 -6.09 33.53 5.15
N ILE A 159 -5.93 34.82 5.49
CA ILE A 159 -4.84 35.68 4.99
C ILE A 159 -3.53 35.38 5.75
N ILE A 160 -3.62 35.22 7.07
CA ILE A 160 -2.47 34.97 7.95
C ILE A 160 -1.96 33.52 7.81
N PHE A 161 -2.84 32.53 7.64
CA PHE A 161 -2.41 31.15 7.40
C PHE A 161 -1.86 30.92 5.99
N LYS A 162 -2.34 31.63 4.96
CA LYS A 162 -1.71 31.57 3.63
C LYS A 162 -0.26 32.04 3.71
N SER A 163 0.02 33.14 4.41
CA SER A 163 1.40 33.61 4.61
C SER A 163 2.19 32.69 5.56
N LEU A 164 1.59 32.07 6.58
CA LEU A 164 2.26 31.10 7.48
C LEU A 164 2.53 29.72 6.85
N LEU A 165 1.66 29.25 5.94
CA LEU A 165 1.90 28.06 5.10
C LEU A 165 3.06 28.30 4.13
N ILE A 166 3.24 29.55 3.69
CA ILE A 166 4.36 29.99 2.87
C ILE A 166 5.63 30.19 3.75
N ASN A 167 5.48 30.66 5.00
CA ASN A 167 6.57 31.05 5.90
C ASN A 167 6.97 30.05 7.00
N LYS A 168 6.41 28.81 7.01
CA LYS A 168 6.81 27.71 7.91
C LYS A 168 6.65 27.98 9.44
N ASN A 169 5.52 28.49 9.91
CA ASN A 169 5.24 28.37 11.36
C ASN A 169 4.84 26.92 11.70
N LEU A 170 5.86 26.10 11.97
CA LEU A 170 5.78 24.66 12.23
C LEU A 170 4.84 24.33 13.40
N PHE A 171 4.95 25.03 14.54
CA PHE A 171 4.28 24.64 15.78
C PHE A 171 2.75 24.68 15.75
N ILE A 172 2.15 25.72 15.15
CA ILE A 172 0.69 25.87 15.12
C ILE A 172 0.09 24.81 14.19
N ILE A 173 0.66 24.65 13.00
CA ILE A 173 0.24 23.66 12.01
C ILE A 173 0.40 22.25 12.59
N GLN A 174 1.49 21.99 13.31
CA GLN A 174 1.74 20.72 13.99
C GLN A 174 0.67 20.39 15.04
N LYS A 175 0.28 21.36 15.89
CA LYS A 175 -0.80 21.17 16.88
C LYS A 175 -2.15 20.86 16.20
N PHE A 176 -2.46 21.55 15.10
CA PHE A 176 -3.68 21.28 14.35
C PHE A 176 -3.65 19.92 13.66
N LEU A 177 -2.54 19.56 13.03
CA LEU A 177 -2.36 18.23 12.43
C LEU A 177 -2.50 17.13 13.47
N ASN A 178 -1.91 17.28 14.67
CA ASN A 178 -2.08 16.31 15.75
C ASN A 178 -3.55 16.09 16.12
N ARG A 179 -4.34 17.17 16.23
CA ARG A 179 -5.79 17.07 16.49
C ARG A 179 -6.54 16.40 15.33
N LEU A 180 -6.15 16.69 14.09
CA LEU A 180 -6.76 16.06 12.92
C LEU A 180 -6.46 14.56 12.88
N LEU A 181 -5.21 14.16 13.11
CA LEU A 181 -4.74 12.78 13.02
C LEU A 181 -5.38 11.85 14.06
N GLN A 182 -5.70 12.36 15.26
CA GLN A 182 -6.34 11.58 16.33
C GLN A 182 -7.65 10.90 15.90
N ASN A 183 -8.40 11.52 14.98
CA ASN A 183 -9.70 11.02 14.52
C ASN A 183 -9.64 10.36 13.13
N GLN A 184 -8.43 10.06 12.63
CA GLN A 184 -8.24 9.46 11.31
C GLN A 184 -7.58 8.10 11.42
N PHE A 185 -7.78 7.30 10.39
CA PHE A 185 -7.03 6.09 10.13
C PHE A 185 -6.33 6.26 8.79
N ILE A 186 -5.15 5.69 8.67
CA ILE A 186 -4.42 5.59 7.40
C ILE A 186 -4.21 4.12 7.07
N ILE A 187 -4.29 3.81 5.78
CA ILE A 187 -4.08 2.47 5.26
C ILE A 187 -2.64 2.37 4.80
N ILE A 188 -1.98 1.28 5.14
CA ILE A 188 -0.60 1.01 4.77
C ILE A 188 -0.53 -0.27 3.98
N ASN A 189 0.32 -0.25 2.97
CA ASN A 189 0.56 -1.37 2.10
C ASN A 189 2.07 -1.58 1.86
N ARG A 190 2.52 -2.83 1.91
CA ARG A 190 3.85 -3.23 1.41
C ARG A 190 3.69 -4.10 0.16
N ALA A 191 4.33 -3.65 -0.93
CA ALA A 191 4.42 -4.45 -2.14
C ALA A 191 5.59 -5.45 -2.02
N PRO A 192 5.44 -6.71 -2.50
CA PRO A 192 4.26 -7.29 -3.12
C PRO A 192 3.14 -7.65 -2.13
N THR A 193 1.87 -7.46 -2.52
CA THR A 193 0.70 -7.85 -1.73
C THR A 193 0.31 -9.29 -2.01
N LEU A 194 0.68 -10.21 -1.13
CA LEU A 194 0.39 -11.64 -1.28
C LEU A 194 -0.94 -12.04 -0.64
N HIS A 195 -1.25 -11.44 0.51
CA HIS A 195 -2.43 -11.73 1.30
C HIS A 195 -3.01 -10.43 1.90
N ARG A 196 -4.25 -10.51 2.38
CA ARG A 196 -4.98 -9.34 2.90
C ARG A 196 -4.25 -8.59 4.03
N MET A 197 -3.41 -9.29 4.82
CA MET A 197 -2.68 -8.66 5.93
C MET A 197 -1.51 -7.78 5.50
N ASN A 198 -1.13 -7.79 4.21
CA ASN A 198 -0.18 -6.80 3.67
C ASN A 198 -0.83 -5.42 3.47
N LEU A 199 -2.14 -5.29 3.74
CA LEU A 199 -2.86 -4.04 3.72
C LEU A 199 -3.67 -3.90 5.02
N GLN A 200 -3.21 -3.02 5.91
CA GLN A 200 -3.82 -2.81 7.22
C GLN A 200 -3.93 -1.33 7.51
N SER A 201 -4.84 -0.95 8.41
CA SER A 201 -4.98 0.43 8.84
C SER A 201 -4.47 0.66 10.25
N PHE A 202 -3.88 1.83 10.45
CA PHE A 202 -3.29 2.26 11.71
C PHE A 202 -3.77 3.66 12.07
N LYS A 203 -3.69 4.00 13.35
CA LYS A 203 -3.87 5.38 13.81
C LYS A 203 -2.57 6.15 13.59
N PRO A 204 -2.59 7.26 12.84
CA PRO A 204 -1.38 8.05 12.62
C PRO A 204 -1.02 8.85 13.87
N LEU A 205 0.24 8.76 14.27
CA LEU A 205 0.91 9.64 15.21
C LEU A 205 1.88 10.51 14.43
N LEU A 206 1.89 11.81 14.68
CA LEU A 206 2.84 12.68 14.01
C LEU A 206 4.25 12.44 14.58
N THR A 207 5.21 12.21 13.69
CA THR A 207 6.62 12.05 14.06
C THR A 207 7.53 12.97 13.25
N GLU A 208 8.67 13.31 13.85
CA GLU A 208 9.75 14.01 13.16
C GLU A 208 10.53 13.08 12.22
N GLY A 209 11.18 13.67 11.22
CA GLY A 209 11.93 12.97 10.18
C GLY A 209 11.12 12.71 8.91
N TYR A 210 11.63 11.81 8.07
CA TYR A 210 11.04 11.47 6.77
C TYR A 210 10.58 10.02 6.67
N SER A 211 10.99 9.14 7.60
CA SER A 211 10.62 7.73 7.61
C SER A 211 9.27 7.49 8.32
N LEU A 212 8.65 6.37 7.98
CA LEU A 212 7.52 5.83 8.73
C LEU A 212 8.06 5.07 9.94
N LYS A 213 7.51 5.33 11.13
CA LYS A 213 7.93 4.63 12.36
C LYS A 213 6.95 3.52 12.69
N PHE A 214 7.42 2.29 12.59
CA PHE A 214 6.65 1.07 12.79
C PHE A 214 6.95 0.41 14.12
N TYR A 215 5.93 -0.20 14.71
CA TYR A 215 6.11 -1.10 15.83
C TYR A 215 6.71 -2.43 15.35
N PRO A 216 7.77 -2.97 16.00
CA PRO A 216 8.49 -4.15 15.52
C PRO A 216 7.61 -5.36 15.18
N LEU A 217 6.60 -5.67 15.99
CA LEU A 217 5.75 -6.85 15.78
C LEU A 217 4.89 -6.73 14.52
N GLY A 218 4.55 -5.51 14.11
CA GLY A 218 3.75 -5.26 12.92
C GLY A 218 4.44 -5.71 11.62
N CYS A 219 5.76 -5.79 11.59
CA CYS A 219 6.51 -6.16 10.39
C CYS A 219 6.21 -7.58 9.88
N THR A 220 5.87 -8.49 10.79
CA THR A 220 5.60 -9.91 10.46
C THR A 220 4.43 -10.07 9.49
N SER A 221 3.34 -9.30 9.66
CA SER A 221 2.16 -9.39 8.79
C SER A 221 2.46 -8.94 7.36
N PHE A 222 3.35 -7.95 7.21
CA PHE A 222 3.79 -7.38 5.93
C PHE A 222 5.01 -8.09 5.33
N ASN A 223 5.59 -9.05 6.04
CA ASN A 223 6.87 -9.72 5.73
C ASN A 223 8.06 -8.74 5.58
N ALA A 224 8.04 -7.64 6.35
CA ALA A 224 8.90 -6.47 6.17
C ALA A 224 10.13 -6.47 7.07
N ASP A 225 11.24 -5.93 6.56
CA ASP A 225 12.49 -5.76 7.30
C ASP A 225 12.94 -4.29 7.26
N PHE A 226 13.86 -3.89 8.14
CA PHE A 226 14.27 -2.49 8.28
C PHE A 226 15.51 -2.11 7.46
N ASP A 227 15.77 -2.83 6.36
CA ASP A 227 16.97 -2.65 5.52
C ASP A 227 16.76 -1.65 4.36
N GLY A 228 15.79 -0.75 4.50
CA GLY A 228 15.41 0.22 3.46
C GLY A 228 14.09 -0.10 2.76
N ASP A 229 13.32 -1.04 3.27
CA ASP A 229 11.97 -1.32 2.78
C ASP A 229 11.09 -0.07 2.79
N GLN A 230 10.19 0.00 1.82
CA GLN A 230 9.27 1.11 1.65
C GLN A 230 7.84 0.63 1.69
N MET A 231 6.99 1.41 2.35
CA MET A 231 5.56 1.18 2.40
C MET A 231 4.78 2.35 1.81
N SER A 232 3.67 2.03 1.17
CA SER A 232 2.72 2.98 0.63
C SER A 232 1.65 3.31 1.65
N ILE A 233 1.28 4.58 1.71
CA ILE A 233 0.30 5.15 2.64
C ILE A 233 -0.89 5.62 1.80
N PHE A 234 -2.11 5.35 2.25
CA PHE A 234 -3.34 5.82 1.63
C PHE A 234 -4.27 6.44 2.67
N LEU A 235 -4.85 7.59 2.36
CA LEU A 235 -5.78 8.27 3.25
C LEU A 235 -7.24 7.98 2.85
N PRO A 236 -8.03 7.24 3.65
CA PRO A 236 -9.47 7.11 3.45
C PRO A 236 -10.17 8.47 3.65
N LEU A 237 -10.93 8.91 2.65
CA LEU A 237 -11.58 10.24 2.66
C LEU A 237 -13.04 10.19 3.09
N ILE A 238 -13.79 9.22 2.58
CA ILE A 238 -15.25 9.10 2.78
C ILE A 238 -15.52 8.47 4.15
N LYS A 239 -16.62 8.87 4.82
CA LYS A 239 -17.01 8.32 6.13
C LYS A 239 -17.11 6.78 6.12
N THR A 240 -17.69 6.20 5.08
CA THR A 240 -17.79 4.75 4.91
C THR A 240 -16.41 4.08 4.85
N SER A 241 -15.49 4.63 4.05
CA SER A 241 -14.11 4.11 3.96
C SER A 241 -13.32 4.22 5.27
N LYS A 242 -13.55 5.28 6.05
CA LYS A 242 -12.94 5.45 7.37
C LYS A 242 -13.49 4.46 8.39
N PHE A 243 -14.80 4.17 8.30
CA PHE A 243 -15.45 3.18 9.15
C PHE A 243 -14.97 1.77 8.81
N GLU A 244 -14.90 1.44 7.52
CA GLU A 244 -14.35 0.18 7.03
C GLU A 244 -12.89 -0.01 7.45
N SER A 245 -12.06 1.02 7.37
CA SER A 245 -10.67 0.91 7.84
C SER A 245 -10.62 0.59 9.33
N ASN A 246 -11.38 1.30 10.17
CA ASN A 246 -11.41 1.04 11.62
C ASN A 246 -11.98 -0.34 11.99
N ILE A 247 -12.88 -0.92 11.18
CA ILE A 247 -13.51 -2.20 11.52
C ILE A 247 -12.83 -3.40 10.90
N ASN A 248 -12.56 -3.36 9.60
CA ASN A 248 -12.07 -4.52 8.87
C ASN A 248 -10.54 -4.53 8.73
N LEU A 249 -9.93 -3.35 8.57
CA LEU A 249 -8.49 -3.24 8.27
C LEU A 249 -7.64 -2.95 9.50
N ASN A 250 -8.24 -2.54 10.62
CA ASN A 250 -7.52 -2.14 11.83
C ASN A 250 -6.58 -3.24 12.31
N PHE A 251 -5.34 -2.85 12.58
CA PHE A 251 -4.27 -3.78 12.94
C PHE A 251 -4.64 -4.66 14.15
N ASP A 252 -5.26 -4.07 15.17
CA ASP A 252 -5.68 -4.76 16.40
C ASP A 252 -6.65 -5.92 16.17
N LYS A 253 -7.43 -5.86 15.09
CA LYS A 253 -8.44 -6.88 14.75
C LYS A 253 -7.85 -7.99 13.88
N ASN A 254 -6.66 -7.78 13.33
CA ASN A 254 -6.04 -8.62 12.32
C ASN A 254 -4.79 -9.35 12.86
N ILE A 255 -4.91 -9.91 14.06
CA ILE A 255 -3.83 -10.67 14.74
C ILE A 255 -3.67 -12.09 14.18
N ILE A 256 -4.77 -12.69 13.75
CA ILE A 256 -4.82 -14.11 13.38
C ILE A 256 -4.73 -14.25 11.86
N SER A 257 -3.86 -15.16 11.41
CA SER A 257 -3.75 -15.51 9.99
C SER A 257 -5.07 -16.13 9.48
N PRO A 258 -5.60 -15.67 8.33
CA PRO A 258 -6.87 -16.16 7.82
C PRO A 258 -6.77 -17.58 7.25
N SER A 259 -5.57 -18.04 6.89
CA SER A 259 -5.35 -19.37 6.31
C SER A 259 -5.25 -20.46 7.36
N ASN A 260 -4.49 -20.19 8.44
CA ASN A 260 -4.06 -21.24 9.37
C ASN A 260 -4.53 -21.01 10.82
N ASN A 261 -5.28 -19.93 11.08
CA ASN A 261 -5.70 -19.50 12.42
C ASN A 261 -4.55 -19.37 13.46
N LYS A 262 -3.30 -19.25 12.98
CA LYS A 262 -2.13 -18.99 13.81
C LYS A 262 -1.97 -17.50 14.03
N ASN A 263 -1.48 -17.12 15.21
CA ASN A 263 -1.09 -15.74 15.50
C ASN A 263 0.06 -15.32 14.56
N LEU A 264 -0.15 -14.25 13.79
CA LEU A 264 0.84 -13.70 12.86
C LEU A 264 2.00 -13.04 13.62
N PHE A 265 1.71 -12.49 14.79
CA PHE A 265 2.66 -11.76 15.63
C PHE A 265 3.51 -12.70 16.49
N SER A 266 3.73 -13.94 16.06
CA SER A 266 4.50 -14.91 16.81
C SER A 266 5.97 -14.49 16.89
N ASN A 267 6.30 -13.81 17.99
CA ASN A 267 7.58 -13.67 18.67
C ASN A 267 8.81 -13.41 17.76
N LEU A 268 9.14 -12.13 17.58
CA LEU A 268 10.43 -11.71 17.00
C LEU A 268 11.60 -12.37 17.75
N GLN A 269 12.67 -12.68 17.02
CA GLN A 269 13.84 -13.38 17.55
C GLN A 269 14.39 -12.72 18.82
N TYR A 270 14.42 -11.38 18.85
CA TYR A 270 14.89 -10.62 20.01
C TYR A 270 14.00 -10.78 21.25
N TYR A 271 12.67 -10.76 21.09
CA TYR A 271 11.76 -11.01 22.21
C TYR A 271 11.84 -12.45 22.71
N LYS A 272 11.96 -13.43 21.81
CA LYS A 272 12.18 -14.83 22.20
C LYS A 272 13.45 -14.98 23.02
N LEU A 273 14.55 -14.39 22.54
CA LEU A 273 15.82 -14.47 23.24
C LEU A 273 15.74 -13.79 24.60
N GLY A 274 15.19 -12.58 24.69
CA GLY A 274 15.01 -11.87 25.96
C GLY A 274 14.17 -12.67 26.97
N ILE A 275 12.98 -13.11 26.57
CA ILE A 275 12.11 -13.92 27.45
C ILE A 275 12.80 -15.24 27.83
N ASN A 276 13.43 -15.93 26.87
CA ASN A 276 14.14 -17.18 27.16
C ASN A 276 15.27 -16.95 28.18
N THR A 277 16.10 -15.92 27.99
CA THR A 277 17.18 -15.59 28.93
C THR A 277 16.65 -15.28 30.33
N LEU A 278 15.51 -14.59 30.44
CA LEU A 278 14.88 -14.30 31.73
C LEU A 278 14.27 -15.54 32.39
N LEU A 279 13.78 -16.49 31.59
CA LEU A 279 13.11 -17.71 32.07
C LEU A 279 14.08 -18.85 32.38
N ILE A 280 15.32 -18.85 31.88
CA ILE A 280 16.32 -19.89 32.18
C ILE A 280 16.64 -19.89 33.68
N LEU A 281 16.63 -21.08 34.29
CA LEU A 281 17.03 -21.28 35.67
C LEU A 281 18.51 -21.64 35.71
N ASN A 282 19.31 -20.81 36.37
CA ASN A 282 20.71 -21.11 36.63
C ASN A 282 20.84 -21.82 37.96
N TYR A 283 20.91 -23.16 37.91
CA TYR A 283 21.08 -24.00 39.10
C TYR A 283 22.47 -23.87 39.72
N ASN A 284 23.46 -23.30 39.03
CA ASN A 284 24.84 -23.25 39.55
C ASN A 284 25.04 -22.30 40.75
N ASN A 285 24.07 -21.43 41.06
CA ASN A 285 24.13 -20.53 42.22
C ASN A 285 23.36 -21.12 43.42
N GLU A 286 23.71 -22.34 43.84
CA GLU A 286 23.01 -23.06 44.93
C GLU A 286 23.25 -22.47 46.33
N LEU A 287 24.19 -21.53 46.49
CA LEU A 287 24.72 -21.20 47.80
C LEU A 287 23.78 -20.37 48.70
N ASN A 288 22.69 -19.78 48.19
CA ASN A 288 21.71 -19.05 49.01
C ASN A 288 20.29 -19.17 48.43
N ILE A 289 19.59 -20.27 48.75
CA ILE A 289 18.18 -20.41 48.39
C ILE A 289 17.32 -19.79 49.49
N PHE A 290 16.60 -18.71 49.14
CA PHE A 290 15.72 -18.01 50.07
C PHE A 290 14.30 -18.60 50.07
N TYR A 291 13.65 -18.59 51.23
CA TYR A 291 12.27 -19.02 51.41
C TYR A 291 11.37 -17.82 51.69
N PHE A 292 10.29 -17.68 50.93
CA PHE A 292 9.29 -16.64 51.17
C PHE A 292 7.87 -17.21 51.26
N ASN A 293 7.10 -16.59 52.14
CA ASN A 293 5.68 -16.91 52.32
C ASN A 293 4.77 -16.12 51.37
N SER A 294 5.25 -15.00 50.81
CA SER A 294 4.45 -14.05 50.04
C SER A 294 5.28 -13.43 48.92
N ILE A 295 4.64 -13.14 47.80
CA ILE A 295 5.26 -12.54 46.61
C ILE A 295 5.67 -11.07 46.87
N GLU A 296 4.92 -10.34 47.69
CA GLU A 296 5.19 -8.93 48.03
C GLU A 296 6.55 -8.74 48.70
N LYS A 297 6.90 -9.61 49.67
CA LYS A 297 8.22 -9.61 50.30
C LYS A 297 9.34 -9.77 49.28
N ILE A 298 9.17 -10.65 48.29
CA ILE A 298 10.18 -10.85 47.25
C ILE A 298 10.42 -9.55 46.48
N TYR A 299 9.37 -8.77 46.21
CA TYR A 299 9.47 -7.45 45.60
C TYR A 299 10.19 -6.43 46.50
N GLU A 300 9.90 -6.41 47.79
CA GLU A 300 10.60 -5.54 48.74
C GLU A 300 12.10 -5.86 48.80
N TYR A 301 12.46 -7.14 48.93
CA TYR A 301 13.86 -7.57 48.94
C TYR A 301 14.57 -7.33 47.61
N TYR A 302 13.84 -7.42 46.50
CA TYR A 302 14.35 -7.06 45.18
C TYR A 302 14.61 -5.54 45.07
N ASN A 303 13.65 -4.71 45.47
CA ASN A 303 13.80 -3.24 45.46
C ASN A 303 14.91 -2.75 46.39
N ASN A 304 15.15 -3.46 47.49
CA ASN A 304 16.24 -3.17 48.43
C ASN A 304 17.61 -3.71 47.95
N ASN A 305 17.72 -4.23 46.72
CA ASN A 305 18.93 -4.79 46.12
C ASN A 305 19.55 -5.98 46.89
N ILE A 306 18.77 -6.68 47.70
CA ILE A 306 19.23 -7.86 48.46
C ILE A 306 19.17 -9.11 47.57
N LEU A 307 18.19 -9.16 46.66
CA LEU A 307 18.01 -10.25 45.72
C LEU A 307 18.30 -9.79 44.28
N PHE A 308 18.99 -10.64 43.51
CA PHE A 308 19.21 -10.42 42.10
C PHE A 308 18.15 -11.13 41.24
N ILE A 309 17.88 -10.56 40.06
CA ILE A 309 17.00 -11.06 38.98
C ILE A 309 17.05 -12.59 38.79
N PHE A 310 18.25 -13.19 38.78
CA PHE A 310 18.45 -14.63 38.51
C PHE A 310 18.49 -15.53 39.75
N ASN A 311 18.31 -14.99 40.97
CA ASN A 311 18.35 -15.80 42.18
C ASN A 311 17.16 -16.78 42.24
N LEU A 312 17.43 -17.98 42.74
CA LEU A 312 16.46 -19.03 42.98
C LEU A 312 15.79 -18.85 44.34
N VAL A 313 14.47 -19.03 44.36
CA VAL A 313 13.63 -18.73 45.51
C VAL A 313 12.53 -19.80 45.64
N TRP A 314 12.30 -20.27 46.86
CA TRP A 314 11.12 -21.06 47.20
C TRP A 314 9.97 -20.17 47.63
N ILE A 315 8.82 -20.35 46.99
CA ILE A 315 7.61 -19.59 47.27
C ILE A 315 6.52 -20.53 47.73
N LYS A 316 5.86 -20.17 48.82
CA LYS A 316 4.64 -20.83 49.27
C LYS A 316 3.49 -20.54 48.30
N TYR A 317 2.94 -21.58 47.69
CA TYR A 317 1.75 -21.54 46.83
C TYR A 317 0.64 -22.37 47.45
N ILE A 318 -0.55 -21.77 47.63
CA ILE A 318 -1.69 -22.43 48.25
C ILE A 318 -2.70 -22.75 47.14
N ASN A 319 -2.98 -24.02 46.92
CA ASN A 319 -3.99 -24.47 45.95
C ASN A 319 -4.97 -25.43 46.65
N ASN A 320 -6.27 -25.13 46.63
CA ASN A 320 -7.33 -25.93 47.24
C ASN A 320 -6.99 -26.46 48.66
N ASN A 321 -6.62 -25.56 49.57
CA ASN A 321 -6.20 -25.82 50.97
C ASN A 321 -4.90 -26.61 51.17
N ASN A 322 -4.24 -27.06 50.10
CA ASN A 322 -2.91 -27.68 50.19
C ASN A 322 -1.80 -26.65 49.98
N ILE A 323 -0.78 -26.72 50.83
CA ILE A 323 0.41 -25.85 50.77
C ILE A 323 1.49 -26.56 49.96
N PHE A 324 1.89 -25.97 48.84
CA PHE A 324 3.03 -26.38 48.04
C PHE A 324 4.13 -25.32 48.11
N TYR A 325 5.39 -25.73 47.97
CA TYR A 325 6.50 -24.83 47.73
C TYR A 325 6.94 -25.00 46.28
N ILE A 326 7.03 -23.89 45.55
CA ILE A 326 7.46 -23.88 44.16
C ILE A 326 8.83 -23.21 44.10
N LEU A 327 9.81 -23.92 43.53
CA LEU A 327 11.12 -23.36 43.22
C LEU A 327 11.02 -22.56 41.92
N THR A 328 11.27 -21.26 42.00
CA THR A 328 11.21 -20.34 40.86
C THR A 328 12.36 -19.34 40.92
N SER A 329 12.58 -18.59 39.83
CA SER A 329 13.46 -17.42 39.84
C SER A 329 12.64 -16.15 39.97
N ILE A 330 13.26 -15.09 40.49
CA ILE A 330 12.62 -13.79 40.66
C ILE A 330 12.09 -13.24 39.34
N ASN A 331 12.83 -13.41 38.25
CA ASN A 331 12.37 -13.04 36.91
C ASN A 331 11.04 -13.66 36.51
N ARG A 332 10.85 -14.95 36.78
CA ARG A 332 9.60 -15.65 36.45
C ARG A 332 8.42 -15.06 37.21
N ILE A 333 8.63 -14.70 38.48
CA ILE A 333 7.61 -14.05 39.31
C ILE A 333 7.27 -12.67 38.75
N ILE A 334 8.29 -11.86 38.44
CA ILE A 334 8.10 -10.51 37.91
C ILE A 334 7.35 -10.54 36.59
N ILE A 335 7.74 -11.45 35.68
CA ILE A 335 7.05 -11.63 34.40
C ILE A 335 5.60 -12.06 34.63
N ASN A 336 5.36 -13.01 35.53
CA ASN A 336 4.01 -13.50 35.80
C ASN A 336 3.10 -12.41 36.41
N LEU A 337 3.65 -11.56 37.30
CA LEU A 337 2.93 -10.40 37.80
C LEU A 337 2.66 -9.36 36.73
N TYR A 338 3.64 -9.12 35.85
CA TYR A 338 3.44 -8.23 34.71
C TYR A 338 2.29 -8.72 33.82
N MET A 339 2.21 -10.03 33.57
CA MET A 339 1.12 -10.68 32.84
C MET A 339 -0.22 -10.71 33.60
N TYR A 340 -0.21 -10.52 34.92
CA TYR A 340 -1.44 -10.44 35.72
C TYR A 340 -1.99 -9.01 35.75
N ILE A 341 -1.12 -8.01 35.69
CA ILE A 341 -1.48 -6.59 35.72
C ILE A 341 -2.01 -6.11 34.35
N TYR A 342 -1.43 -6.62 33.25
CA TYR A 342 -1.76 -6.25 31.87
C TYR A 342 -2.39 -7.43 31.12
#